data_AF-A0A7V9H8Z2-F1
#
_entry.id   AF-A0A7V9H8Z2-F1
#
_cell.length_a   1.000
_cell.length_b   1.000
_cell.length_c   1.000
_cell.angle_alpha   90.00
_cell.angle_beta   90.00
_cell.angle_gamma   90.00
#
_symmetry.space_group_name_H-M   'P 1'
#
loop_
_entity.id
_entity.type
_entity.pdbx_description
1 polymer ?
#
loop_
_entity_poly.entity_id
_entity_poly.type
_entity_poly.pdbx_seq_one_letter_code
_entity_poly.pdbx_strand_id
1 'polypeptide(L)'
;MLVLEPLPEFRPSALLGRLEAARVDYVVIGGFAGLMHGMTLPTRDLDVCYSAESENLDRLGRMLVELGARLRGVAADIPFVPDGRTLPRTQILTLDTPDGPLDLLVDPSGSP
;
A
#
# COMPACT_ATOMS: atom_id res chain seq x y z
N MET A 1 19.04 22.52 -9.69
CA MET A 1 19.48 21.52 -8.71
C MET A 1 18.22 20.85 -8.18
N LEU A 2 17.85 19.69 -8.71
CA LEU A 2 16.70 18.92 -8.20
C LEU A 2 17.10 18.39 -6.84
N VAL A 3 16.46 18.90 -5.78
CA VAL A 3 16.54 18.28 -4.46
C VAL A 3 15.70 17.01 -4.56
N LEU A 4 16.36 15.86 -4.66
CA LEU A 4 15.70 14.59 -4.43
C LEU A 4 15.42 14.53 -2.93
N GLU A 5 14.17 14.78 -2.54
CA GLU A 5 13.71 14.43 -1.20
C GLU A 5 14.10 12.96 -0.95
N PRO A 6 14.82 12.65 0.15
CA PRO A 6 15.18 11.27 0.43
C PRO A 6 13.88 10.46 0.55
N LEU A 7 13.80 9.36 -0.21
CA LEU A 7 12.69 8.43 -0.09
C LEU A 7 12.56 8.01 1.38
N PRO A 8 11.32 7.94 1.93
CA PRO A 8 11.12 7.52 3.30
C PRO A 8 11.79 6.17 3.55
N GLU A 9 12.33 6.00 4.76
CA GLU A 9 12.89 4.71 5.17
C GLU A 9 11.82 3.63 4.99
N PHE A 10 12.17 2.55 4.28
CA PHE A 10 11.25 1.45 4.07
C PHE A 10 11.15 0.62 5.36
N ARG A 11 9.99 0.70 6.03
CA ARG A 11 9.71 0.08 7.33
C ARG A 11 8.58 -0.95 7.19
N PRO A 12 8.84 -2.12 6.55
CA PRO A 12 7.81 -3.11 6.23
C PRO A 12 7.07 -3.62 7.47
N SER A 13 7.77 -3.82 8.59
CA SER A 13 7.15 -4.26 9.85
C SER A 13 6.13 -3.24 10.40
N ALA A 14 6.35 -1.95 10.16
CA ALA A 14 5.41 -0.90 10.56
C ALA A 14 4.16 -0.91 9.65
N LEU A 15 4.34 -1.04 8.33
CA LEU A 15 3.23 -1.16 7.38
C LEU A 15 2.37 -2.40 7.67
N LEU A 16 2.99 -3.57 7.83
CA LEU A 16 2.31 -4.81 8.21
C LEU A 16 1.58 -4.65 9.55
N GLY A 17 2.25 -4.08 10.56
CA GLY A 17 1.64 -3.84 11.87
C GLY A 17 0.39 -2.96 11.82
N ARG A 18 0.34 -1.98 10.91
CA ARG A 18 -0.85 -1.13 10.70
C ARG A 18 -1.98 -1.87 9.98
N LEU A 19 -1.66 -2.67 8.96
CA LEU A 19 -2.65 -3.52 8.28
C LEU A 19 -3.30 -4.50 9.27
N GLU A 20 -2.48 -5.16 10.10
CA GLU A 20 -2.95 -6.05 11.17
C GLU A 20 -3.79 -5.33 12.22
N ALA A 21 -3.32 -4.16 12.70
CA ALA A 21 -4.05 -3.39 13.70
C ALA A 21 -5.42 -2.91 13.19
N ALA A 22 -5.49 -2.55 11.90
CA ALA A 22 -6.73 -2.17 11.23
C ALA A 22 -7.61 -3.37 10.83
N ARG A 23 -7.13 -4.61 10.99
CA ARG A 23 -7.79 -5.84 10.56
C ARG A 23 -8.18 -5.81 9.09
N VAL A 24 -7.26 -5.35 8.25
CA VAL A 24 -7.40 -5.45 6.80
C VAL A 24 -7.18 -6.90 6.41
N ASP A 25 -8.02 -7.43 5.54
CA ASP A 25 -7.87 -8.72 4.89
C ASP A 25 -7.00 -8.53 3.65
N TYR A 26 -5.75 -9.02 3.71
CA TYR A 26 -4.76 -8.89 2.65
C TYR A 26 -3.81 -10.09 2.58
N VAL A 27 -3.10 -10.19 1.46
CA VAL A 27 -1.98 -11.10 1.24
C VAL A 27 -0.80 -10.27 0.75
N VAL A 28 0.38 -10.50 1.30
CA VAL A 28 1.62 -9.89 0.82
C VAL A 28 2.03 -10.56 -0.48
N ILE A 29 2.29 -9.76 -1.51
CA ILE A 29 2.72 -10.22 -2.83
C ILE A 29 4.06 -9.56 -3.21
N GLY A 30 4.47 -9.71 -4.47
CA GLY A 30 5.58 -8.95 -5.03
C GLY A 30 6.96 -9.27 -4.44
N GLY A 31 7.84 -8.28 -4.49
CA GLY A 31 9.26 -8.46 -4.14
C GLY A 31 9.47 -8.83 -2.67
N PHE A 32 8.67 -8.26 -1.77
CA PHE A 32 8.78 -8.54 -0.34
C PHE A 32 8.35 -9.98 0.00
N ALA A 33 7.29 -10.49 -0.65
CA ALA A 33 6.94 -11.91 -0.56
C ALA A 33 8.09 -12.81 -1.06
N GLY A 34 8.72 -12.45 -2.17
CA GLY A 34 9.90 -13.11 -2.68
C GLY A 34 11.05 -13.16 -1.67
N LEU A 35 11.36 -12.03 -1.01
CA LEU A 35 12.37 -11.95 0.05
C LEU A 35 12.04 -12.89 1.21
N MET A 36 10.77 -12.96 1.65
CA MET A 36 10.34 -13.90 2.70
C MET A 36 10.52 -15.37 2.30
N HIS A 37 10.55 -15.66 1.00
CA HIS A 37 10.82 -16.98 0.44
C HIS A 37 12.30 -17.21 0.04
N GLY A 38 13.21 -16.32 0.44
CA GLY A 38 14.65 -16.50 0.25
C GLY A 38 15.20 -15.92 -1.05
N MET A 39 14.43 -15.12 -1.80
CA MET A 39 15.00 -14.31 -2.87
C MET A 39 16.00 -13.29 -2.29
N THR A 40 17.01 -12.95 -3.07
CA THR A 40 18.07 -12.01 -2.66
C THR A 40 17.97 -10.65 -3.35
N LEU A 41 16.96 -10.46 -4.20
CA LEU A 41 16.71 -9.20 -4.88
C LEU A 41 16.10 -8.20 -3.89
N PRO A 42 16.78 -7.09 -3.54
CA PRO A 42 16.23 -6.13 -2.60
C PRO A 42 15.00 -5.44 -3.19
N THR A 43 14.00 -5.19 -2.34
CA THR A 43 12.89 -4.29 -2.65
C THR A 43 12.77 -3.18 -1.61
N ARG A 44 12.04 -2.12 -1.94
CA ARG A 44 11.87 -0.93 -1.09
C ARG A 44 10.41 -0.51 -0.93
N ASP A 45 9.50 -1.41 -1.24
CA ASP A 45 8.07 -1.26 -1.18
C ASP A 45 7.42 -2.51 -0.59
N LEU A 46 6.19 -2.34 -0.13
CA LEU A 46 5.32 -3.45 0.25
C LEU A 46 4.17 -3.51 -0.76
N ASP A 47 4.06 -4.62 -1.48
CA ASP A 47 2.91 -4.92 -2.33
C ASP A 47 1.91 -5.81 -1.58
N VAL A 48 0.64 -5.46 -1.61
CA VAL A 48 -0.43 -6.29 -1.05
C VAL A 48 -1.59 -6.45 -2.03
N CYS A 49 -2.10 -7.69 -2.11
CA CYS A 49 -3.41 -7.97 -2.65
C CYS A 49 -4.43 -7.90 -1.51
N TYR A 50 -5.55 -7.20 -1.68
CA TYR A 50 -6.54 -7.03 -0.61
C TYR A 50 -7.94 -7.49 -1.04
N SER A 51 -8.77 -7.86 -0.07
CA SER A 51 -10.17 -8.20 -0.32
C SER A 51 -10.97 -6.98 -0.76
N ALA A 52 -11.77 -7.11 -1.83
CA ALA A 52 -12.65 -6.06 -2.32
C ALA A 52 -13.99 -5.95 -1.57
N GLU A 53 -14.19 -6.76 -0.53
CA GLU A 53 -15.39 -6.71 0.31
C GLU A 53 -15.52 -5.33 0.98
N SER A 54 -16.74 -4.79 1.00
CA SER A 54 -17.02 -3.41 1.42
C SER A 54 -16.50 -3.09 2.82
N GLU A 55 -16.64 -4.01 3.76
CA GLU A 55 -16.13 -3.83 5.13
C GLU A 55 -14.59 -3.76 5.16
N ASN A 56 -13.91 -4.54 4.32
CA ASN A 56 -12.46 -4.48 4.22
C ASN A 56 -11.98 -3.16 3.60
N LEU A 57 -12.68 -2.68 2.55
CA LEU A 57 -12.39 -1.38 1.94
C LEU A 57 -12.56 -0.23 2.94
N ASP A 58 -13.57 -0.29 3.80
CA ASP A 58 -13.78 0.69 4.85
C ASP A 58 -12.64 0.70 5.88
N ARG A 59 -12.14 -0.47 6.28
CA ARG A 59 -10.99 -0.59 7.20
C ARG A 59 -9.71 -0.07 6.55
N LEU A 60 -9.45 -0.49 5.31
CA LEU A 60 -8.31 -0.06 4.50
C LEU A 60 -8.32 1.46 4.32
N GLY A 61 -9.46 2.03 3.92
CA GLY A 61 -9.61 3.47 3.73
C GLY A 61 -9.30 4.30 4.97
N ARG A 62 -9.86 3.92 6.13
CA ARG A 62 -9.57 4.58 7.41
C ARG A 62 -8.08 4.51 7.75
N MET A 63 -7.48 3.33 7.61
CA MET A 63 -6.06 3.12 7.87
C MET A 63 -5.17 4.00 6.97
N LEU A 64 -5.49 4.09 5.68
CA LEU A 64 -4.73 4.92 4.73
C LEU A 64 -4.83 6.42 5.05
N VAL A 65 -6.01 6.89 5.48
CA VAL A 65 -6.20 8.28 5.94
C VAL A 65 -5.38 8.55 7.21
N GLU A 66 -5.44 7.66 8.19
CA GLU A 66 -4.68 7.78 9.45
C GLU A 66 -3.16 7.73 9.22
N LEU A 67 -2.71 6.90 8.27
CA LEU A 67 -1.32 6.81 7.85
C LEU A 67 -0.84 8.06 7.08
N GLY A 68 -1.76 8.88 6.57
CA GLY A 68 -1.43 10.02 5.72
C GLY A 68 -0.89 9.60 4.36
N ALA A 69 -1.39 8.49 3.81
CA ALA A 69 -0.99 7.98 2.51
C ALA A 69 -1.34 8.97 1.39
N ARG A 70 -0.49 9.03 0.36
CA ARG A 70 -0.64 9.92 -0.80
C ARG A 70 -0.43 9.13 -2.09
N LEU A 71 -1.06 9.57 -3.18
CA LEU A 71 -0.80 8.99 -4.50
C LEU A 71 0.66 9.29 -4.91
N ARG A 72 1.41 8.24 -5.23
CA ARG A 72 2.80 8.35 -5.64
C ARG A 72 2.92 9.11 -6.96
N GLY A 73 3.87 10.04 -7.02
CA GLY A 73 4.14 10.84 -8.21
C GLY A 73 3.06 11.87 -8.55
N VAL A 74 2.09 12.08 -7.66
CA VAL A 74 1.05 13.11 -7.78
C VAL A 74 1.41 14.30 -6.89
N ALA A 75 1.08 15.51 -7.33
CA ALA A 75 1.34 16.72 -6.55
C ALA A 75 0.64 16.67 -5.19
N ALA A 76 1.34 17.15 -4.15
CA ALA A 76 0.96 17.00 -2.75
C ALA A 76 -0.36 17.71 -2.35
N ASP A 77 -0.81 18.66 -3.17
CA ASP A 77 -2.05 19.43 -3.02
C ASP A 77 -3.27 18.73 -3.62
N ILE A 78 -3.07 17.62 -4.35
CA ILE A 78 -4.17 16.81 -4.87
C ILE A 78 -4.71 15.92 -3.74
N PRO A 79 -5.98 16.08 -3.33
CA PRO A 79 -6.56 15.27 -2.28
C PRO A 79 -6.70 13.81 -2.73
N PHE A 80 -6.24 12.89 -1.89
CA PHE A 80 -6.51 11.46 -2.01
C PHE A 80 -7.52 11.06 -0.95
N VAL A 81 -8.69 10.58 -1.37
CA VAL A 81 -9.79 10.16 -0.49
C VAL A 81 -10.05 8.67 -0.72
N PRO A 82 -9.35 7.76 -0.01
CA PRO A 82 -9.51 6.32 -0.15
C PRO A 82 -10.77 5.85 0.61
N ASP A 83 -11.95 6.19 0.09
CA ASP A 83 -13.23 5.79 0.69
C ASP A 83 -13.90 4.64 -0.07
N GLY A 84 -15.06 4.18 0.43
CA GLY A 84 -15.87 3.16 -0.21
C GLY A 84 -16.45 3.55 -1.59
N ARG A 85 -16.18 4.75 -2.11
CA ARG A 85 -16.49 5.14 -3.50
C ARG A 85 -15.25 5.06 -4.38
N THR A 86 -14.08 5.44 -3.86
CA THR A 86 -12.82 5.44 -4.59
C THR A 86 -12.24 4.03 -4.71
N LEU A 87 -12.07 3.33 -3.59
CA LEU A 87 -11.37 2.04 -3.53
C LEU A 87 -11.98 0.91 -4.38
N PRO A 88 -13.32 0.77 -4.52
CA PRO A 88 -13.87 -0.24 -5.40
C PRO A 88 -13.61 0.01 -6.90
N ARG A 89 -13.18 1.22 -7.28
CA ARG A 89 -12.96 1.63 -8.67
C ARG A 89 -11.48 1.60 -9.08
N THR A 90 -10.60 1.16 -8.17
CA THR A 90 -9.16 1.15 -8.39
C THR A 90 -8.68 -0.27 -8.53
N GLN A 91 -7.87 -0.53 -9.56
CA GLN A 91 -7.21 -1.84 -9.73
C GLN A 91 -5.83 -1.88 -9.09
N ILE A 92 -5.09 -0.78 -9.24
CA ILE A 92 -3.75 -0.59 -8.70
C ILE A 92 -3.67 0.81 -8.10
N LEU A 93 -3.18 0.91 -6.87
CA LEU A 93 -2.82 2.17 -6.23
C LEU A 93 -1.39 2.11 -5.75
N THR A 94 -0.58 3.05 -6.23
CA THR A 94 0.80 3.25 -5.78
C THR A 94 0.83 4.40 -4.80
N LEU A 95 1.22 4.14 -3.55
CA LEU A 95 1.10 5.10 -2.46
C LEU A 95 2.44 5.42 -1.82
N ASP A 96 2.68 6.69 -1.55
CA ASP A 96 3.76 7.13 -0.67
C ASP A 96 3.21 7.28 0.75
N THR A 97 3.92 6.70 1.72
CA THR A 97 3.55 6.75 3.14
C THR A 97 4.76 7.08 4.02
N PRO A 98 4.56 7.53 5.27
CA PRO A 98 5.66 7.78 6.21
C PRO A 98 6.54 6.55 6.50
N ASP A 99 6.02 5.33 6.34
CA ASP A 99 6.72 4.07 6.62
C ASP A 99 7.26 3.40 5.34
N GLY A 100 7.25 4.12 4.23
CA GLY A 100 7.72 3.67 2.93
C GLY A 100 6.60 3.51 1.89
N PRO A 101 6.97 3.22 0.64
CA PRO A 101 6.03 2.93 -0.44
C PRO A 101 5.13 1.72 -0.14
N LEU A 102 3.83 1.85 -0.41
CA LEU A 102 2.82 0.80 -0.29
C LEU A 102 2.02 0.71 -1.59
N ASP A 103 1.96 -0.48 -2.17
CA ASP A 103 1.23 -0.75 -3.41
C ASP A 103 0.07 -1.69 -3.15
N LEU A 104 -1.13 -1.26 -3.55
CA LEU A 104 -2.38 -1.96 -3.33
C LEU A 104 -2.90 -2.47 -4.66
N LEU A 105 -3.10 -3.79 -4.77
CA LEU A 105 -3.61 -4.44 -5.95
C LEU A 105 -4.89 -5.21 -5.60
N VAL A 106 -5.87 -5.17 -6.50
CA VAL A 106 -7.01 -6.09 -6.48
C VAL A 106 -6.92 -6.98 -7.72
N ASP A 107 -7.16 -8.28 -7.54
CA ASP A 107 -7.17 -9.27 -8.62
C ASP A 107 -5.91 -9.23 -9.53
N PRO A 108 -4.68 -9.27 -8.97
CA PRO A 108 -3.47 -9.32 -9.78
C PRO A 108 -3.44 -10.63 -10.59
N SER A 109 -2.90 -10.60 -11.81
CA SER A 109 -2.82 -11.80 -12.65
C SER A 109 -2.22 -13.00 -11.90
N GLY A 110 -2.95 -14.11 -11.84
CA GLY A 110 -2.58 -15.30 -11.08
C GLY A 110 -3.21 -15.40 -9.68
N SER A 111 -4.10 -14.49 -9.30
CA SER A 111 -5.07 -14.65 -8.23
C SER A 111 -5.96 -15.89 -8.45
N PRO A 112 -6.37 -16.59 -7.37
CA PRO A 112 -7.27 -17.74 -7.45
C PRO A 112 -8.70 -17.40 -7.91
#